data_AF-A4BMB7-F1
#
_entry.id   AF-A4BMB7-F1
#
_cell.length_a   1.000
_cell.length_b   1.000
_cell.length_c   1.000
_cell.angle_alpha   90.00
_cell.angle_beta   90.00
_cell.angle_gamma   90.00
#
_symmetry.space_group_name_H-M   'P 1'
#
loop_
_entity.id
_entity.type
_entity.pdbx_description
1 polymer ?
#
loop_
_entity_poly.entity_id
_entity_poly.type
_entity_poly.pdbx_seq_one_letter_code
_entity_poly.pdbx_strand_id
1 'polypeptide(L)'
;MADDIILNKAANIERCLARVSEEYVGHAAELETNFTRQDAIVLNLLRACETRMDLAMHVVRIKRLGIPQTSRDAFDLLYRATVIDQPLAERMKRMDGFHNRCPDPR
;
A
#
# COMPACT_ATOMS: atom_id res chain seq x y z
N MET A 1 -5.04 24.06 -4.12
CA MET A 1 -4.97 23.28 -2.85
C MET A 1 -4.42 21.92 -3.18
N ALA A 2 -3.47 21.42 -2.40
CA ALA A 2 -3.10 20.01 -2.47
C ALA A 2 -4.35 19.18 -2.21
N ASP A 3 -4.49 18.03 -2.87
CA ASP A 3 -5.65 17.17 -2.68
C ASP A 3 -5.56 16.55 -1.29
N ASP A 4 -6.38 17.02 -0.35
CA ASP A 4 -6.39 16.55 1.04
C ASP A 4 -6.59 15.04 1.15
N ILE A 5 -7.26 14.42 0.18
CA ILE A 5 -7.43 12.95 0.15
C ILE A 5 -6.08 12.28 -0.12
N ILE A 6 -5.28 12.82 -1.05
CA ILE A 6 -3.94 12.30 -1.34
C ILE A 6 -3.04 12.45 -0.13
N LEU A 7 -3.02 13.62 0.50
CA LEU A 7 -2.21 13.90 1.68
C LEU A 7 -2.57 12.97 2.84
N ASN A 8 -3.86 12.82 3.13
CA ASN A 8 -4.33 11.94 4.20
C ASN A 8 -4.00 10.47 3.92
N LYS A 9 -4.15 10.00 2.67
CA LYS A 9 -3.79 8.62 2.30
C LYS A 9 -2.28 8.39 2.38
N ALA A 10 -1.46 9.34 1.96
CA ALA A 10 0.00 9.26 2.12
C ALA A 10 0.41 9.18 3.60
N ALA A 11 -0.13 10.06 4.44
CA ALA A 11 0.12 10.06 5.88
C ALA A 11 -0.33 8.75 6.55
N ASN A 12 -1.43 8.15 6.09
CA ASN A 12 -1.88 6.84 6.57
C ASN A 12 -0.89 5.71 6.24
N ILE A 13 -0.35 5.69 5.01
CA ILE A 13 0.67 4.72 4.60
C ILE A 13 1.91 4.87 5.48
N GLU A 14 2.39 6.11 5.67
CA GLU A 14 3.55 6.40 6.50
C GLU A 14 3.35 5.93 7.95
N ARG A 15 2.18 6.18 8.55
CA ARG A 15 1.85 5.70 9.90
C ARG A 15 1.85 4.18 10.01
N CYS A 16 1.31 3.48 9.00
CA CYS A 16 1.33 2.02 8.98
C CYS A 16 2.78 1.49 8.92
N LEU A 17 3.62 2.08 8.06
CA LEU A 17 5.03 1.69 7.96
C LEU A 17 5.83 2.01 9.22
N ALA A 18 5.58 3.16 9.85
CA ALA A 18 6.16 3.51 11.14
C ALA A 18 5.81 2.46 12.20
N ARG A 19 4.54 2.03 12.26
CA ARG A 19 4.12 1.01 13.21
C ARG A 19 4.78 -0.35 12.95
N VAL A 20 4.93 -0.74 11.69
CA VAL A 20 5.70 -1.95 11.33
C VAL A 20 7.14 -1.85 11.84
N SER A 21 7.77 -0.68 11.67
CA SER A 21 9.13 -0.45 12.15
C SER A 21 9.23 -0.52 13.66
N GLU A 22 8.28 0.06 14.40
CA GLU A 22 8.22 0.01 15.87
C GLU A 22 8.11 -1.42 16.41
N GLU A 23 7.32 -2.26 15.75
CA GLU A 23 7.11 -3.65 16.19
C GLU A 23 8.25 -4.59 15.76
N TYR A 24 9.01 -4.24 14.73
CA TYR A 24 10.08 -5.08 14.18
C TYR A 24 11.48 -4.70 14.70
N VAL A 25 11.83 -3.41 14.70
CA VAL A 25 13.18 -2.94 15.05
C VAL A 25 13.44 -3.18 16.53
N GLY A 26 14.51 -3.91 16.83
CA GLY A 26 14.87 -4.29 18.21
C GLY A 26 14.14 -5.52 18.75
N HIS A 27 13.11 -6.01 18.04
CA HIS A 27 12.30 -7.16 18.46
C HIS A 27 12.34 -8.34 17.47
N ALA A 28 13.22 -8.29 16.46
CA ALA A 28 13.32 -9.30 15.42
C ALA A 28 13.53 -10.73 15.96
N ALA A 29 14.28 -10.89 17.05
CA ALA A 29 14.53 -12.20 17.68
C ALA A 29 13.30 -12.79 18.38
N GLU A 30 12.35 -11.95 18.80
CA GLU A 30 11.11 -12.38 19.45
C GLU A 30 9.99 -12.64 18.43
N LEU A 31 10.23 -12.33 17.16
CA LEU A 31 9.17 -12.34 16.16
C LEU A 31 8.56 -13.73 15.99
N GLU A 32 9.36 -14.80 16.01
CA GLU A 32 8.88 -16.19 15.85
C GLU A 32 7.98 -16.66 17.00
N THR A 33 8.14 -16.09 18.21
CA THR A 33 7.45 -16.53 19.42
C THR A 33 6.36 -15.55 19.89
N ASN A 34 6.40 -14.30 19.42
CA ASN A 34 5.45 -13.27 19.79
C ASN A 34 4.43 -13.02 18.67
N PHE A 35 3.36 -13.82 18.66
CA PHE A 35 2.29 -13.75 17.65
C PHE A 35 1.57 -12.39 17.64
N THR A 36 1.43 -11.71 18.77
CA THR A 36 0.81 -10.38 18.81
C THR A 36 1.59 -9.36 17.99
N ARG A 37 2.93 -9.42 18.02
CA ARG A 37 3.77 -8.57 17.17
C ARG A 37 3.68 -8.96 15.70
N GLN A 38 3.66 -10.27 15.41
CA GLN A 38 3.44 -10.74 14.04
C GLN A 38 2.12 -10.20 13.46
N ASP A 39 1.03 -10.34 14.20
CA ASP A 39 -0.30 -9.87 13.79
C ASP A 39 -0.32 -8.36 13.60
N ALA A 40 0.31 -7.60 14.50
CA ALA A 40 0.43 -6.15 14.38
C ALA A 40 1.20 -5.74 13.11
N ILE A 41 2.31 -6.42 12.80
CA ILE A 41 3.10 -6.16 11.58
C ILE A 41 2.27 -6.48 10.33
N VAL A 42 1.68 -7.68 10.27
CA VAL A 42 0.88 -8.13 9.13
C VAL A 42 -0.29 -7.18 8.89
N LEU A 43 -1.03 -6.82 9.93
CA LEU A 43 -2.17 -5.91 9.84
C LEU A 43 -1.77 -4.54 9.27
N ASN A 44 -0.66 -3.96 9.75
CA ASN A 44 -0.21 -2.66 9.25
C ASN A 44 0.32 -2.74 7.81
N LEU A 45 0.96 -3.85 7.41
CA LEU A 45 1.35 -4.08 6.01
C LEU A 45 0.13 -4.20 5.09
N LEU A 46 -0.93 -4.91 5.51
CA LEU A 46 -2.18 -5.01 4.75
C LEU A 46 -2.85 -3.65 4.58
N ARG A 47 -2.99 -2.88 5.66
CA ARG A 47 -3.56 -1.52 5.62
C ARG A 47 -2.77 -0.58 4.72
N ALA A 48 -1.44 -0.67 4.73
CA ALA A 48 -0.59 0.10 3.82
C ALA A 48 -0.84 -0.30 2.35
N CYS A 49 -0.96 -1.60 2.07
CA CYS A 49 -1.26 -2.09 0.72
C CYS A 49 -2.60 -1.58 0.19
N GLU A 50 -3.65 -1.66 1.00
CA GLU A 50 -5.00 -1.18 0.68
C GLU A 50 -5.02 0.33 0.45
N THR A 51 -4.49 1.11 1.39
CA THR A 51 -4.47 2.58 1.30
C THR A 51 -3.73 3.05 0.05
N ARG A 52 -2.66 2.35 -0.33
CA ARG A 52 -1.90 2.61 -1.54
C ARG A 52 -2.70 2.28 -2.81
N MET A 53 -3.50 1.19 -2.83
CA MET A 53 -4.38 0.90 -3.96
C MET A 53 -5.44 1.98 -4.12
N ASP A 54 -6.08 2.38 -3.02
CA ASP A 54 -7.05 3.47 -3.02
C ASP A 54 -6.45 4.78 -3.56
N LEU A 55 -5.22 5.08 -3.15
CA LEU A 55 -4.53 6.27 -3.61
C LEU A 55 -4.30 6.20 -5.13
N ALA A 56 -3.86 5.06 -5.65
CA ALA A 56 -3.69 4.87 -7.09
C ALA A 56 -5.00 5.05 -7.86
N MET A 57 -6.10 4.43 -7.37
CA MET A 57 -7.43 4.56 -7.97
C MET A 57 -7.94 6.01 -7.93
N HIS A 58 -7.75 6.71 -6.81
CA HIS A 58 -8.11 8.12 -6.67
C HIS A 58 -7.35 8.99 -7.67
N VAL A 59 -6.04 8.80 -7.81
CA VAL A 59 -5.21 9.55 -8.75
C VAL A 59 -5.65 9.30 -10.21
N VAL A 60 -5.93 8.04 -10.56
CA VAL A 60 -6.47 7.68 -11.89
C VAL A 60 -7.79 8.40 -12.16
N ARG A 61 -8.69 8.46 -11.16
CA ARG A 61 -9.98 9.15 -11.26
C ARG A 61 -9.83 10.65 -11.47
N ILE A 62 -9.05 11.34 -10.63
CA ILE A 62 -8.92 12.80 -10.69
C ILE A 62 -8.21 13.26 -11.97
N LYS A 63 -7.26 12.46 -12.48
CA LYS A 63 -6.55 12.72 -13.75
C LYS A 63 -7.28 12.19 -14.98
N ARG A 64 -8.43 11.51 -14.79
CA ARG A 64 -9.25 10.93 -15.87
C ARG A 64 -8.45 10.02 -16.82
N LEU A 65 -7.59 9.17 -16.27
CA LEU A 65 -6.66 8.34 -17.06
C LEU A 65 -7.31 7.12 -17.70
N GLY A 66 -8.57 6.83 -17.37
CA GLY A 66 -9.32 5.67 -17.85
C GLY A 66 -10.05 4.95 -16.71
N ILE A 67 -10.59 3.77 -17.02
CA ILE A 67 -11.31 2.92 -16.07
C ILE A 67 -10.48 1.65 -15.84
N PRO A 68 -9.71 1.56 -14.74
CA PRO A 68 -8.95 0.34 -14.44
C PRO A 68 -9.91 -0.80 -14.10
N GLN A 69 -9.66 -1.99 -14.63
CA GLN A 69 -10.45 -3.20 -14.31
C GLN A 69 -9.85 -3.94 -13.11
N THR A 70 -8.54 -3.80 -12.89
CA THR A 70 -7.81 -4.36 -11.77
C THR A 70 -6.94 -3.31 -11.10
N SER A 71 -6.49 -3.59 -9.87
CA SER A 71 -5.50 -2.77 -9.16
C SER A 71 -4.21 -2.60 -9.95
N ARG A 72 -3.78 -3.64 -10.69
CA ARG A 72 -2.59 -3.63 -11.54
C ARG A 72 -2.75 -2.66 -12.71
N ASP A 73 -3.92 -2.66 -13.34
CA ASP A 73 -4.21 -1.72 -14.43
C ASP A 73 -4.12 -0.28 -13.96
N ALA A 74 -4.51 0.02 -12.71
CA ALA A 74 -4.39 1.36 -12.16
C ALA A 74 -2.92 1.83 -12.15
N PHE A 75 -1.97 0.98 -11.76
CA PHE A 75 -0.54 1.31 -11.79
C PHE A 75 0.01 1.44 -13.21
N ASP A 76 -0.49 0.64 -14.16
CA ASP A 76 -0.12 0.77 -15.57
C ASP A 76 -0.63 2.10 -16.15
N LEU A 77 -1.83 2.54 -15.79
CA LEU A 77 -2.37 3.85 -16.18
C LEU A 77 -1.54 5.00 -15.59
N LEU A 78 -1.12 4.89 -14.32
CA LEU A 78 -0.27 5.90 -13.69
C LEU A 78 1.12 6.00 -14.34
N TYR A 79 1.71 4.86 -14.71
CA TYR A 79 2.98 4.83 -15.44
C TYR A 79 2.85 5.45 -16.83
N ARG A 80 1.83 5.07 -17.60
CA ARG A 80 1.55 5.65 -18.93
C ARG A 80 1.34 7.17 -18.88
N ALA A 81 0.76 7.66 -17.79
CA ALA A 81 0.56 9.08 -17.53
C ALA A 81 1.77 9.78 -16.87
N THR A 82 2.93 9.12 -16.81
CA THR A 82 4.19 9.59 -16.24
C THR A 82 4.10 10.10 -14.80
N VAL A 83 3.10 9.62 -14.05
CA VAL A 83 2.91 9.96 -12.62
C VAL A 83 3.90 9.20 -11.74
N ILE A 84 4.23 7.98 -12.14
CA ILE A 84 5.21 7.10 -11.48
C ILE A 84 6.16 6.52 -12.53
N ASP A 85 7.35 6.14 -12.12
CA ASP A 85 8.33 5.44 -12.95
C ASP A 85 8.03 3.94 -13.06
N GLN A 86 8.56 3.31 -14.12
CA GLN A 86 8.34 1.89 -14.39
C GLN A 86 8.80 0.97 -13.24
N PRO A 87 9.99 1.16 -12.63
CA PRO A 87 10.42 0.34 -11.50
C PRO A 87 9.44 0.39 -10.32
N LEU A 88 8.89 1.56 -10.01
CA LEU A 88 7.90 1.73 -8.95
C LEU A 88 6.59 1.04 -9.32
N ALA A 89 6.08 1.23 -10.54
CA ALA A 89 4.87 0.56 -11.01
C ALA A 89 4.96 -0.96 -10.86
N GLU A 90 6.08 -1.58 -11.27
CA GLU A 90 6.30 -3.02 -11.13
C GLU A 90 6.40 -3.50 -9.68
N ARG A 91 7.05 -2.72 -8.80
CA ARG A 91 7.07 -3.03 -7.35
C ARG A 91 5.67 -2.99 -6.76
N MET A 92 4.89 -1.98 -7.13
CA MET A 92 3.53 -1.78 -6.66
C MET A 92 2.58 -2.87 -7.15
N LYS A 93 2.72 -3.34 -8.39
CA LYS A 93 1.94 -4.49 -8.89
C LYS A 93 2.27 -5.79 -8.17
N ARG A 94 3.52 -6.02 -7.76
CA ARG A 94 3.90 -7.23 -7.00
C ARG A 94 3.31 -7.29 -5.60
N MET A 95 3.11 -6.15 -4.94
CA MET A 95 2.50 -6.07 -3.60
C MET A 95 1.03 -6.51 -3.58
N ASP A 96 0.34 -6.42 -4.72
CA ASP A 96 -1.02 -6.94 -4.90
C ASP A 96 -1.12 -8.45 -4.63
N GLY A 97 -0.07 -9.20 -4.99
CA GLY A 97 0.01 -10.63 -4.69
C GLY A 97 0.22 -10.94 -3.20
N PHE A 98 0.79 -10.01 -2.42
CA PHE A 98 0.90 -10.17 -0.96
C PHE A 98 -0.46 -10.00 -0.30
N HIS A 99 -1.20 -8.93 -0.66
CA HIS A 99 -2.55 -8.69 -0.16
C HIS A 99 -3.49 -9.87 -0.42
N ASN A 100 -3.46 -10.45 -1.62
CA ASN A 100 -4.32 -11.58 -1.97
C ASN A 100 -4.00 -12.89 -1.22
N ARG A 101 -2.76 -13.03 -0.69
CA ARG A 101 -2.35 -14.23 0.07
C ARG A 101 -2.62 -14.13 1.56
N CYS A 102 -2.84 -12.92 2.07
CA CYS A 102 -3.13 -12.67 3.46
C CYS A 102 -4.45 -11.86 3.53
N PRO A 103 -5.60 -12.53 3.28
CA PRO A 103 -6.89 -11.85 3.35
C PRO A 103 -7.11 -11.34 4.78
N ASP A 104 -7.48 -10.07 4.89
CA ASP A 104 -7.92 -9.49 6.15
C ASP A 104 -9.27 -10.17 6.54
N PRO A 105 -9.41 -10.73 7.75
CA PRO A 105 -10.65 -11.38 8.18
C PRO A 105 -11.79 -10.39 8.54
N ARG A 106 -11.58 -9.08 8.36
CA ARG A 106 -12.61 -8.05 8.59
C ARG A 106 -13.77 -8.11 7.59
#